data_AF-W1YCL2-F1
#
_entry.id   AF-W1YCL2-F1
#
_cell.length_a   1.000
_cell.length_b   1.000
_cell.length_c   1.000
_cell.angle_alpha   90.00
_cell.angle_beta   90.00
_cell.angle_gamma   90.00
#
_symmetry.space_group_name_H-M   'P 1'
#
loop_
_entity.id
_entity.type
_entity.pdbx_description
1 polymer ?
#
loop_
_entity_poly.entity_id
_entity_poly.type
_entity_poly.pdbx_seq_one_letter_code
_entity_poly.pdbx_strand_id
1 'polypeptide(L)'
;AALMGMECEVYMGAEDCERQALNVYRMELLGAKVHPVTTGTSTLKDAVSEALREWTNRMSDTHYVLGSVMGAHPFPMIVRDFQSI
;
A
#
# COMPACT_ATOMS: atom_id res chain seq x y z
N ALA A 1 -5.92 -7.04 -6.63
CA ALA A 1 -5.14 -8.28 -6.48
C ALA A 1 -6.01 -9.53 -6.63
N ALA A 2 -7.02 -9.73 -5.78
CA ALA A 2 -7.93 -10.89 -5.84
C ALA A 2 -8.51 -11.17 -7.25
N LEU A 3 -8.99 -10.12 -7.94
CA LEU A 3 -9.52 -10.24 -9.30
C LEU A 3 -8.49 -10.79 -10.32
N MET A 4 -7.21 -10.46 -10.13
CA MET A 4 -6.12 -10.87 -11.02
C MET A 4 -5.35 -12.09 -10.50
N GLY A 5 -5.81 -12.72 -9.40
CA GLY A 5 -5.14 -13.88 -8.80
C GLY A 5 -3.75 -13.59 -8.24
N MET A 6 -3.45 -12.34 -7.89
CA MET A 6 -2.14 -11.92 -7.38
C MET A 6 -2.11 -11.91 -5.85
N GLU A 7 -0.95 -12.18 -5.26
CA GLU A 7 -0.69 -11.91 -3.85
C GLU A 7 -0.75 -10.40 -3.56
N CYS A 8 -1.17 -10.03 -2.35
CA CYS A 8 -1.33 -8.63 -1.95
C CYS A 8 -0.87 -8.43 -0.52
N GLU A 9 0.10 -7.53 -0.35
CA GLU A 9 0.56 -7.06 0.94
C GLU A 9 0.27 -5.56 1.05
N VAL A 10 -0.35 -5.13 2.14
CA VAL A 10 -0.77 -3.75 2.39
C VAL A 10 -0.08 -3.25 3.66
N TYR A 11 0.67 -2.17 3.54
CA TYR A 11 1.28 -1.49 4.69
C TYR A 11 0.39 -0.34 5.12
N MET A 12 0.06 -0.28 6.40
CA MET A 12 -0.85 0.72 6.96
C MET A 12 -0.36 1.13 8.35
N GLY A 13 -0.44 2.41 8.69
CA GLY A 13 -0.05 2.89 10.01
C GLY A 13 -0.86 2.20 11.11
N ALA A 14 -0.23 1.81 12.22
CA ALA A 14 -0.90 1.05 13.28
C ALA A 14 -2.14 1.79 13.84
N GLU A 15 -2.05 3.11 14.00
CA GLU A 15 -3.18 3.94 14.46
C GLU A 15 -4.32 3.96 13.42
N ASP A 16 -3.98 3.97 12.13
CA ASP A 16 -4.97 3.91 11.04
C ASP A 16 -5.63 2.53 10.98
N CYS A 17 -4.88 1.43 11.22
CA CYS A 17 -5.44 0.08 11.30
C CYS A 17 -6.51 -0.03 12.39
N GLU A 18 -6.25 0.54 13.57
CA GLU A 18 -7.22 0.56 14.67
C GLU A 18 -8.46 1.39 14.33
N ARG A 19 -8.26 2.60 13.77
CA ARG A 19 -9.35 3.51 13.38
C ARG A 19 -10.20 2.96 12.24
N GLN A 20 -9.62 2.16 11.36
CA GLN A 20 -10.23 1.65 10.13
C GLN A 20 -10.36 0.12 10.13
N ALA A 21 -10.62 -0.48 11.29
CA ALA A 21 -10.71 -1.93 11.45
C ALA A 21 -11.64 -2.64 10.44
N LEU A 22 -12.76 -2.01 10.05
CA LEU A 22 -13.66 -2.57 9.04
C LEU A 22 -12.99 -2.66 7.65
N ASN A 23 -12.15 -1.69 7.30
CA ASN A 23 -11.42 -1.72 6.03
C ASN A 23 -10.28 -2.74 6.09
N VAL A 24 -9.60 -2.87 7.23
CA VAL A 24 -8.62 -3.96 7.45
C VAL A 24 -9.29 -5.32 7.24
N TYR A 25 -10.44 -5.55 7.88
CA TYR A 25 -11.21 -6.78 7.73
C TYR A 25 -11.61 -7.05 6.27
N ARG A 26 -12.04 -6.02 5.52
CA ARG A 26 -12.35 -6.16 4.08
C ARG A 26 -11.13 -6.56 3.26
N MET A 27 -9.97 -5.98 3.55
CA MET A 27 -8.72 -6.32 2.87
C MET A 27 -8.33 -7.78 3.12
N GLU A 28 -8.42 -8.23 4.37
CA GLU A 28 -8.15 -9.63 4.75
C GLU A 28 -9.16 -10.61 4.13
N LEU A 29 -10.44 -10.24 4.07
CA LEU A 29 -11.47 -11.05 3.41
C LEU A 29 -11.21 -11.22 1.91
N LEU A 30 -10.61 -10.21 1.27
CA LEU A 30 -10.14 -10.27 -0.12
C LEU A 30 -8.79 -11.00 -0.27
N GLY A 31 -8.23 -11.52 0.81
CA GLY A 31 -6.98 -12.30 0.82
C GLY A 31 -5.71 -11.47 0.88
N ALA A 32 -5.80 -10.15 1.17
CA ALA A 32 -4.62 -9.32 1.38
C ALA A 32 -4.05 -9.50 2.79
N LYS A 33 -2.72 -9.47 2.92
CA LYS A 33 -2.02 -9.41 4.21
C LYS A 33 -1.83 -7.95 4.61
N VAL A 34 -2.35 -7.56 5.76
CA VAL A 34 -2.20 -6.19 6.27
C VAL A 34 -1.07 -6.14 7.30
N HIS A 35 -0.09 -5.27 7.06
CA HIS A 35 1.10 -5.08 7.88
C HIS A 35 1.00 -3.74 8.63
N PRO A 36 0.66 -3.76 9.94
CA PRO A 36 0.61 -2.55 10.74
C PRO A 36 2.01 -1.99 10.98
N VAL A 37 2.25 -0.75 10.56
CA VAL A 37 3.51 -0.03 10.72
C VAL A 37 3.50 0.74 12.02
N THR A 38 4.38 0.34 12.94
CA THR A 38 4.53 0.91 14.28
C THR A 38 5.75 1.84 14.39
N THR A 39 6.50 2.01 13.31
CA THR A 39 7.66 2.89 13.26
C THR A 39 7.25 4.36 13.14
N GLY A 40 8.08 5.26 13.67
CA GLY A 40 7.87 6.70 13.55
C GLY A 40 6.57 7.17 14.20
N THR A 41 5.75 7.90 13.43
CA THR A 41 4.44 8.42 13.87
C THR A 41 3.30 7.43 13.70
N SER A 42 3.55 6.24 13.13
CA SER A 42 2.52 5.23 12.83
C SER A 42 1.40 5.75 11.93
N THR A 43 1.74 6.64 10.97
CA THR A 43 0.79 7.25 10.02
C THR A 43 1.10 6.85 8.58
N LEU A 44 0.28 7.34 7.63
CA LEU A 44 0.44 7.10 6.19
C LEU A 44 1.87 7.30 5.66
N LYS A 45 2.60 8.31 6.13
CA LYS A 45 3.97 8.59 5.65
C LYS A 45 4.91 7.43 5.99
N ASP A 46 4.81 6.90 7.21
CA ASP A 46 5.65 5.80 7.68
C ASP A 46 5.30 4.51 6.91
N ALA A 47 4.01 4.28 6.66
CA ALA A 47 3.53 3.16 5.85
C ALA A 47 4.07 3.20 4.40
N VAL A 48 4.09 4.37 3.77
CA VAL A 48 4.66 4.56 2.43
C VAL A 48 6.17 4.28 2.43
N SER A 49 6.90 4.72 3.47
CA SER A 49 8.33 4.46 3.59
C SER A 49 8.66 2.97 3.77
N GLU A 50 7.92 2.26 4.62
CA GLU A 50 8.10 0.81 4.80
C GLU A 50 7.71 0.02 3.54
N ALA A 51 6.60 0.38 2.88
CA ALA A 51 6.20 -0.28 1.62
C ALA A 51 7.25 -0.08 0.51
N LEU A 52 7.82 1.12 0.40
CA LEU A 52 8.88 1.40 -0.57
C LEU A 52 10.15 0.58 -0.26
N ARG A 53 10.52 0.49 1.02
CA ARG A 53 11.66 -0.30 1.47
C ARG A 53 11.47 -1.78 1.15
N GLU A 54 10.29 -2.34 1.43
CA GLU A 54 9.99 -3.73 1.10
C GLU A 54 10.06 -3.96 -0.41
N TRP A 55 9.46 -3.06 -1.19
CA TRP A 55 9.48 -3.17 -2.64
C TRP A 55 10.91 -3.19 -3.17
N THR A 56 11.81 -2.34 -2.67
CA THR A 56 13.21 -2.35 -3.11
C THR A 56 13.93 -3.67 -2.85
N ASN A 57 13.51 -4.45 -1.85
CA ASN A 57 14.07 -5.77 -1.56
C ASN A 57 13.48 -6.88 -2.45
N ARG A 58 12.26 -6.71 -2.96
CA ARG A 58 11.51 -7.70 -3.76
C ARG A 58 11.09 -7.17 -5.13
N MET A 59 11.88 -6.29 -5.72
CA MET A 59 11.53 -5.63 -7.00
C MET A 59 11.34 -6.60 -8.18
N SER A 60 11.92 -7.81 -8.11
CA SER A 60 11.86 -8.81 -9.19
C SER A 60 10.51 -9.50 -9.34
N ASP A 61 9.72 -9.60 -8.27
CA ASP A 61 8.44 -10.31 -8.23
C ASP A 61 7.28 -9.45 -7.71
N THR A 62 7.58 -8.25 -7.18
CA THR A 62 6.60 -7.39 -6.52
C THR A 62 6.43 -6.08 -7.27
N HIS A 63 5.18 -5.73 -7.58
CA HIS A 63 4.83 -4.42 -8.12
C HIS A 63 4.29 -3.51 -7.00
N TYR A 64 4.92 -2.34 -6.83
CA TYR A 64 4.46 -1.34 -5.87
C TYR A 64 3.35 -0.46 -6.45
N VAL A 65 2.13 -0.62 -5.92
CA VAL A 65 0.95 0.16 -6.32
C VAL A 65 0.80 1.37 -5.40
N LEU A 66 1.15 2.54 -5.91
CA LEU A 66 0.96 3.81 -5.19
C LEU A 66 -0.36 4.46 -5.60
N GLY A 67 -1.29 4.59 -4.64
CA GLY A 67 -2.63 5.14 -4.87
C GLY A 67 -2.74 6.66 -4.79
N SER A 68 -1.63 7.38 -4.66
CA SER A 68 -1.59 8.83 -4.48
C SER A 68 -0.63 9.47 -5.48
N VAL A 69 -0.82 10.76 -5.79
CA VAL A 69 0.12 11.58 -6.59
C VAL A 69 1.41 11.93 -5.82
N MET A 70 1.61 11.33 -4.65
CA MET A 70 2.86 11.37 -3.91
C MET A 70 3.95 10.54 -4.61
N GLY A 71 5.20 10.67 -4.16
CA GLY A 71 6.33 9.89 -4.67
C GLY A 71 7.08 10.54 -5.84
N ALA A 72 8.16 9.88 -6.25
CA ALA A 72 9.01 10.35 -7.36
C ALA A 72 8.42 9.96 -8.72
N HIS A 73 8.92 10.59 -9.79
CA HIS A 73 8.68 10.10 -11.15
C HIS A 73 9.02 8.60 -11.23
N PRO A 74 8.18 7.75 -11.85
CA PRO A 74 7.04 8.06 -12.71
C PRO A 74 5.64 8.04 -12.04
N PHE A 75 5.53 7.79 -10.73
CA PHE A 75 4.24 7.50 -10.09
C PHE A 75 3.16 8.59 -10.23
N PRO A 76 3.44 9.90 -10.05
CA PRO A 76 2.41 10.92 -10.21
C PRO A 76 1.80 10.98 -11.62
N MET A 77 2.60 10.70 -12.66
CA MET A 77 2.10 10.64 -14.04
C MET A 77 1.23 9.42 -14.27
N ILE A 78 1.67 8.25 -13.79
CA ILE A 78 0.90 7.01 -13.87
C ILE A 78 -0.47 7.17 -13.22
N VAL A 79 -0.51 7.75 -12.00
CA VAL A 79 -1.77 7.99 -11.28
C VAL A 79 -2.66 8.99 -12.03
N ARG A 80 -2.10 10.10 -12.54
CA ARG A 80 -2.85 11.07 -13.33
C ARG A 80 -3.50 10.42 -14.55
N ASP A 81 -2.73 9.64 -15.32
CA ASP A 81 -3.18 9.08 -16.59
C ASP A 81 -4.20 7.96 -16.38
N PHE A 82 -4.09 7.16 -15.31
CA PHE A 82 -5.10 6.16 -14.98
C PHE A 82 -6.38 6.74 -14.37
N GLN A 83 -6.35 7.99 -13.89
CA GLN A 83 -7.51 8.68 -13.32
C GLN A 83 -8.12 9.71 -14.28
N SER A 84 -7.57 9.89 -15.48
CA SER A 84 -8.15 10.80 -16.47
C SER A 84 -9.45 10.22 -17.03
N ILE A 85 -10.54 10.98 -16.91
CA ILE A 85 -11.86 10.67 -17.47
C ILE A 85 -11.99 11.31 -18.86
#